data_AF-A0A642UL60-F1
#
_entry.id   AF-A0A642UL60-F1
#
_cell.length_a   1.000
_cell.length_b   1.000
_cell.length_c   1.000
_cell.angle_alpha   90.00
_cell.angle_beta   90.00
_cell.angle_gamma   90.00
#
_symmetry.space_group_name_H-M   'P 1'
#
loop_
_entity.id
_entity.type
_entity.pdbx_description
1 polymer ?
#
loop_
_entity_poly.entity_id
_entity_poly.type
_entity_poly.pdbx_seq_one_letter_code
_entity_poly.pdbx_strand_id
1 'polypeptide(L)'
;MLLPTRFGHGRHASATRFIRLLTTDAVPAFATYRHWFPKDTTTLAQMESYARLAGGEDKHTVQVGVVYDSPQCQQLSKMVPVLLADPLAAGSRRWFETVATRDHTQNHTFIYNTAQSPVLSANPDSAEASESSDSVHAVFRRSPDQPEDNSGAEVFMVPSPILSSVYRTRWPDEPPATTEANNISLTEINNVDAADLTKFDYLIRVTRQFTPRPLPPQLAQRVLLTVVDNAEFTPPSIESTPAVWDPSSDQHVVKINSQLAYDGIEDYYIQGPKAGHQFADATRMSNLYQLLKAVGWFSRTEVLRGWLLEEITKGVSGQQTTVDELDTLSAKLSREDVAKFSEGVHHELQYEFAPATTKFFNKQLSWWRLYYKNDNVEYDLKDFFQEHFMPKSIEHYNYMRGHIASAMQNQPYGEYHPVAAENPLAELKSDLLQNQIADEVQPQVYRILSRAFIQYQLPITVLAIAGYLYTGLSANASVAIGLLGWVVGFNHVSRDWLKFSRQWLDQLFERVRVTAGRDCVDHGLLEEVKDCYQQEVAMRDAKQSVLSEISNLKP
;
A
#
# COMPACT_ATOMS: atom_id res chain seq x y z
N MET A 1 -16.38 -19.41 -75.89
CA MET A 1 -15.62 -18.18 -76.21
C MET A 1 -16.11 -17.10 -75.26
N LEU A 2 -15.35 -16.40 -74.43
CA LEU A 2 -13.91 -16.30 -74.18
C LEU A 2 -13.80 -15.68 -72.77
N LEU A 3 -12.93 -16.21 -71.92
CA LEU A 3 -12.32 -15.45 -70.82
C LEU A 3 -11.51 -14.28 -71.42
N PRO A 4 -11.24 -13.22 -70.64
CA PRO A 4 -9.91 -13.19 -70.04
C PRO A 4 -9.84 -12.64 -68.60
N THR A 5 -8.84 -13.17 -67.92
CA THR A 5 -8.14 -12.73 -66.72
C THR A 5 -7.33 -11.44 -66.95
N ARG A 6 -7.17 -10.61 -65.91
CA ARG A 6 -5.84 -10.12 -65.47
C ARG A 6 -5.85 -9.39 -64.12
N PHE A 7 -4.80 -9.72 -63.37
CA PHE A 7 -4.36 -9.23 -62.07
C PHE A 7 -4.13 -7.71 -62.01
N GLY A 8 -4.34 -7.14 -60.81
CA GLY A 8 -3.78 -5.88 -60.36
C GLY A 8 -3.52 -5.93 -58.86
N HIS A 9 -2.28 -6.22 -58.48
CA HIS A 9 -1.75 -6.08 -57.13
C HIS A 9 -1.83 -4.64 -56.61
N GLY A 10 -1.99 -4.51 -55.29
CA GLY A 10 -1.41 -3.40 -54.55
C GLY A 10 -2.41 -2.50 -53.83
N ARG A 11 -2.65 -2.78 -52.54
CA ARG A 11 -2.56 -1.82 -51.41
C ARG A 11 -2.85 -2.55 -50.08
N HIS A 12 -2.04 -3.57 -49.78
CA HIS A 12 -1.76 -3.95 -48.38
C HIS A 12 -0.68 -3.02 -47.85
N ALA A 13 -1.05 -1.80 -47.50
CA ALA A 13 -0.17 -0.85 -46.84
C ALA A 13 -1.01 0.17 -46.07
N SER A 14 -1.70 -0.28 -45.02
CA SER A 14 -2.21 0.65 -43.99
C SER A 14 -2.60 0.03 -42.65
N ALA A 15 -2.57 -1.30 -42.47
CA ALA A 15 -2.92 -1.92 -41.18
C ALA A 15 -1.72 -2.09 -40.23
N THR A 16 -0.52 -2.34 -40.76
CA THR A 16 0.69 -2.61 -39.96
C THR A 16 1.28 -1.37 -39.30
N ARG A 17 0.88 -0.16 -39.73
CA ARG A 17 1.33 1.11 -39.12
C ARG A 17 0.42 1.61 -38.00
N PHE A 18 -0.80 1.09 -37.90
CA PHE A 18 -1.75 1.46 -36.85
C PHE A 18 -1.56 0.64 -35.56
N ILE A 19 -1.11 -0.62 -35.67
CA ILE A 19 -0.93 -1.51 -34.51
C ILE A 19 0.34 -1.16 -33.70
N ARG A 20 1.32 -0.50 -34.32
CA ARG A 20 2.58 -0.11 -33.66
C ARG A 20 2.49 1.18 -32.84
N LEU A 21 1.36 1.89 -32.86
CA LEU A 21 1.15 3.13 -32.11
C LEU A 21 0.36 2.93 -30.81
N LEU A 22 -0.14 1.72 -30.51
CA LEU A 22 -1.00 1.47 -29.34
C LEU A 22 -0.31 0.67 -28.21
N THR A 23 1.00 0.41 -28.32
CA THR A 23 1.71 -0.50 -27.41
C THR A 23 2.62 0.17 -26.39
N THR A 24 2.77 1.50 -26.42
CA THR A 24 3.67 2.24 -25.50
C THR A 24 3.02 3.38 -24.72
N ASP A 25 1.78 3.77 -25.06
CA ASP A 25 1.18 5.00 -24.52
C ASP A 25 0.61 4.86 -23.09
N ALA A 26 0.37 3.65 -22.60
CA ALA A 26 -0.19 3.40 -21.25
C ALA A 26 0.85 3.45 -20.12
N VAL A 27 2.12 3.22 -20.45
CA VAL A 27 3.20 3.04 -19.46
C VAL A 27 3.45 4.32 -18.64
N PRO A 28 3.40 5.53 -19.22
CA PRO A 28 3.47 6.78 -18.46
C PRO A 28 2.34 6.92 -17.43
N ALA A 29 1.08 6.63 -17.79
CA ALA A 29 -0.05 6.66 -16.87
C ALA A 29 0.17 5.74 -15.66
N PHE A 30 0.63 4.51 -15.91
CA PHE A 30 0.86 3.53 -14.85
C PHE A 30 2.00 3.96 -13.92
N ALA A 31 3.02 4.64 -14.43
CA ALA A 31 4.07 5.22 -13.61
C ALA A 31 3.53 6.33 -12.68
N THR A 32 2.63 7.18 -13.19
CA THR A 32 1.94 8.19 -12.37
C THR A 32 1.08 7.54 -11.28
N TYR A 33 0.31 6.49 -11.61
CA TYR A 33 -0.47 5.76 -10.61
C TYR A 33 0.42 5.12 -9.53
N ARG A 34 1.51 4.46 -9.95
CA ARG A 34 2.49 3.84 -9.04
C ARG A 34 3.12 4.82 -8.06
N HIS A 35 3.37 6.04 -8.50
CA HIS A 35 3.92 7.08 -7.65
C HIS A 35 2.96 7.47 -6.51
N TRP A 36 1.67 7.63 -6.81
CA TRP A 36 0.67 8.08 -5.84
C TRP A 36 0.06 6.95 -4.99
N PHE A 37 0.00 5.72 -5.52
CA PHE A 37 -0.66 4.57 -4.89
C PHE A 37 0.27 3.35 -4.78
N PRO A 38 1.46 3.48 -4.18
CA PRO A 38 2.46 2.38 -4.14
C PRO A 38 1.98 1.17 -3.33
N LYS A 39 0.99 1.34 -2.45
CA LYS A 39 0.45 0.25 -1.61
C LYS A 39 -0.66 -0.55 -2.30
N ASP A 40 -1.15 -0.12 -3.47
CA ASP A 40 -2.15 -0.85 -4.26
C ASP A 40 -1.49 -1.96 -5.08
N THR A 41 -1.01 -2.99 -4.39
CA THR A 41 -0.23 -4.07 -4.99
C THR A 41 -1.00 -4.87 -6.05
N THR A 42 -2.33 -4.93 -5.95
CA THR A 42 -3.16 -5.73 -6.86
C THR A 42 -3.32 -5.02 -8.21
N THR A 43 -3.74 -3.76 -8.20
CA THR A 43 -3.87 -2.97 -9.44
C THR A 43 -2.50 -2.77 -10.10
N LEU A 44 -1.45 -2.53 -9.31
CA LEU A 44 -0.09 -2.39 -9.83
C LEU A 44 0.41 -3.67 -10.50
N ALA A 45 0.15 -4.85 -9.92
CA ALA A 45 0.51 -6.12 -10.55
C ALA A 45 -0.24 -6.34 -11.88
N GLN A 46 -1.52 -5.94 -11.97
CA GLN A 46 -2.29 -5.99 -13.21
C GLN A 46 -1.71 -5.02 -14.26
N MET A 47 -1.30 -3.81 -13.87
CA MET A 47 -0.63 -2.84 -14.74
C MET A 47 0.70 -3.39 -15.27
N GLU A 48 1.49 -4.08 -14.42
CA GLU A 48 2.73 -4.73 -14.82
C GLU A 48 2.48 -5.90 -15.79
N SER A 49 1.49 -6.75 -15.54
CA SER A 49 1.05 -7.80 -16.46
C SER A 49 0.63 -7.22 -17.81
N TYR A 50 -0.13 -6.12 -17.83
CA TYR A 50 -0.55 -5.44 -19.05
C TYR A 50 0.66 -4.89 -19.82
N ALA A 51 1.55 -4.16 -19.14
CA ALA A 51 2.72 -3.55 -19.76
C ALA A 51 3.64 -4.62 -20.37
N ARG A 52 3.83 -5.74 -19.67
CA ARG A 52 4.58 -6.89 -20.18
C ARG A 52 3.95 -7.46 -21.45
N LEU A 53 2.63 -7.67 -21.47
CA LEU A 53 1.90 -8.16 -22.64
C LEU A 53 1.84 -7.17 -23.81
N ALA A 54 1.98 -5.87 -23.54
CA ALA A 54 2.01 -4.82 -24.56
C ALA A 54 3.41 -4.62 -25.18
N GLY A 55 4.48 -5.05 -24.50
CA GLY A 55 5.89 -4.81 -24.87
C GLY A 55 6.37 -5.41 -26.19
N GLY A 56 5.57 -6.26 -26.85
CA GLY A 56 5.81 -6.71 -28.22
C GLY A 56 6.94 -7.74 -28.40
N GLU A 57 7.31 -8.48 -27.36
CA GLU A 57 8.16 -9.67 -27.53
C GLU A 57 7.33 -10.83 -28.10
N ASP A 58 7.88 -11.56 -29.07
CA ASP A 58 7.16 -12.52 -29.94
C ASP A 58 6.64 -13.81 -29.26
N LYS A 59 6.54 -13.87 -27.92
CA LYS A 59 5.79 -14.88 -27.14
C LYS A 59 5.99 -14.62 -25.65
N HIS A 60 4.92 -14.34 -24.93
CA HIS A 60 4.97 -14.29 -23.47
C HIS A 60 4.62 -15.65 -22.87
N THR A 61 5.13 -15.92 -21.66
CA THR A 61 4.61 -17.00 -20.81
C THR A 61 3.62 -16.38 -19.84
N VAL A 62 2.34 -16.71 -20.02
CA VAL A 62 1.26 -16.30 -19.13
C VAL A 62 1.32 -17.15 -17.86
N GLN A 63 1.37 -16.51 -16.71
CA GLN A 63 1.40 -17.14 -15.41
C GLN A 63 -0.04 -17.32 -14.91
N VAL A 64 -0.47 -18.57 -14.75
CA VAL A 64 -1.85 -18.91 -14.39
C VAL A 64 -1.86 -19.62 -13.05
N GLY A 65 -2.48 -19.02 -12.04
CA GLY A 65 -2.63 -19.66 -10.72
C GLY A 65 -3.91 -20.49 -10.64
N VAL A 66 -3.88 -21.67 -10.02
CA VAL A 66 -5.06 -22.49 -9.70
C VAL A 66 -5.25 -22.48 -8.19
N VAL A 67 -6.40 -21.98 -7.73
CA VAL A 67 -6.75 -21.89 -6.31
C VAL A 67 -8.00 -22.72 -6.04
N TYR A 68 -7.99 -23.50 -4.96
CA TYR A 68 -9.14 -24.30 -4.54
C TYR A 68 -9.93 -23.62 -3.42
N ASP A 69 -11.26 -23.73 -3.47
CA ASP A 69 -12.16 -23.17 -2.45
C ASP A 69 -12.03 -23.80 -1.07
N SER A 70 -11.57 -25.05 -1.02
CA SER A 70 -11.39 -25.79 0.23
C SER A 70 -10.36 -26.90 0.08
N PRO A 71 -9.75 -27.36 1.19
CA PRO A 71 -8.86 -28.52 1.18
C PRO A 71 -9.53 -29.79 0.65
N GLN A 72 -10.84 -29.94 0.89
CA GLN A 72 -11.62 -31.05 0.33
C GLN A 72 -11.74 -30.96 -1.20
N CYS A 73 -11.95 -29.75 -1.74
CA CYS A 73 -11.98 -29.52 -3.18
C CYS A 73 -10.62 -29.85 -3.81
N GLN A 74 -9.53 -29.42 -3.17
CA GLN A 74 -8.16 -29.69 -3.58
C GLN A 74 -7.84 -31.19 -3.63
N GLN A 75 -8.23 -31.95 -2.60
CA GLN A 75 -7.97 -33.39 -2.55
C GLN A 75 -8.78 -34.18 -3.59
N LEU A 76 -10.01 -33.78 -3.82
CA LEU A 76 -10.95 -34.51 -4.68
C LEU A 76 -10.86 -34.11 -6.14
N SER A 77 -10.48 -32.87 -6.45
CA SER A 77 -10.41 -32.41 -7.83
C SER A 77 -9.26 -33.08 -8.58
N LYS A 78 -9.56 -33.58 -9.77
CA LYS A 78 -8.58 -34.10 -10.73
C LYS A 78 -8.36 -33.13 -11.89
N MET A 79 -8.73 -31.85 -11.74
CA MET A 79 -8.69 -30.87 -12.83
C MET A 79 -7.28 -30.72 -13.42
N VAL A 80 -6.26 -30.47 -12.60
CA VAL A 80 -4.87 -30.27 -13.08
C VAL A 80 -4.31 -31.49 -13.83
N PRO A 81 -4.32 -32.73 -13.28
CA PRO A 81 -3.77 -33.88 -14.01
C PRO A 81 -4.52 -34.17 -15.31
N VAL A 82 -5.84 -33.99 -15.33
CA VAL A 82 -6.66 -34.17 -16.53
C VAL A 82 -6.39 -33.08 -17.57
N LEU A 83 -6.25 -31.82 -17.14
CA LEU A 83 -5.95 -30.70 -18.04
C LEU A 83 -4.59 -30.85 -18.73
N LEU A 84 -3.62 -31.41 -18.01
CA LEU A 84 -2.25 -31.64 -18.51
C LEU A 84 -2.08 -32.96 -19.26
N ALA A 85 -3.06 -33.86 -19.22
CA ALA A 85 -2.97 -35.17 -19.84
C ALA A 85 -2.90 -35.09 -21.37
N ASP A 86 -2.08 -35.96 -21.95
CA ASP A 86 -2.10 -36.23 -23.39
C ASP A 86 -1.98 -37.74 -23.59
N PRO A 87 -3.09 -38.49 -23.51
CA PRO A 87 -3.06 -39.95 -23.55
C PRO A 87 -2.51 -40.52 -24.87
N LEU A 88 -2.47 -39.71 -25.93
CA LEU A 88 -1.96 -40.11 -27.23
C LEU A 88 -0.45 -39.86 -27.39
N ALA A 89 0.15 -39.02 -26.54
CA ALA A 89 1.59 -38.77 -26.56
C ALA A 89 2.39 -39.97 -26.00
N ALA A 90 3.54 -40.23 -26.61
CA ALA A 90 4.44 -41.28 -26.16
C ALA A 90 4.99 -40.95 -24.75
N GLY A 91 4.94 -41.92 -23.84
CA GLY A 91 5.47 -41.78 -22.48
C GLY A 91 4.59 -40.96 -21.52
N SER A 92 3.39 -40.55 -21.93
CA SER A 92 2.54 -39.62 -21.17
C SER A 92 2.02 -40.15 -19.86
N ARG A 93 1.81 -41.46 -19.77
CA ARG A 93 1.40 -42.15 -18.54
C ARG A 93 2.31 -41.80 -17.36
N ARG A 94 3.63 -41.75 -17.56
CA ARG A 94 4.60 -41.54 -16.47
C ARG A 94 4.46 -40.16 -15.85
N TRP A 95 4.34 -39.11 -16.65
CA TRP A 95 4.13 -37.76 -16.09
C TRP A 95 2.73 -37.58 -15.56
N PHE A 96 1.72 -38.19 -16.20
CA PHE A 96 0.34 -38.15 -15.71
C PHE A 96 0.23 -38.74 -14.29
N GLU A 97 0.80 -39.93 -14.05
CA GLU A 97 0.82 -40.57 -12.72
C GLU A 97 1.59 -39.71 -11.71
N THR A 98 2.72 -39.11 -12.11
CA THR A 98 3.53 -38.24 -11.25
C THR A 98 2.75 -36.99 -10.84
N VAL A 99 2.10 -36.33 -11.80
CA VAL A 99 1.23 -35.18 -11.51
C VAL A 99 0.08 -35.65 -10.62
N ALA A 100 -0.63 -36.74 -10.95
CA ALA A 100 -1.80 -37.20 -10.21
C ALA A 100 -1.52 -37.58 -8.74
N THR A 101 -0.31 -38.03 -8.42
CA THR A 101 0.10 -38.50 -7.08
C THR A 101 0.96 -37.51 -6.30
N ARG A 102 1.11 -36.28 -6.81
CA ARG A 102 1.91 -35.21 -6.18
C ARG A 102 1.39 -34.83 -4.78
N ASP A 103 2.28 -34.27 -3.97
CA ASP A 103 1.96 -33.82 -2.63
C ASP A 103 1.18 -32.49 -2.63
N HIS A 104 -0.08 -32.50 -2.26
CA HIS A 104 -0.92 -31.29 -2.23
C HIS A 104 -0.59 -30.30 -1.09
N THR A 105 0.46 -30.52 -0.29
CA THR A 105 0.86 -29.55 0.75
C THR A 105 1.75 -28.42 0.25
N GLN A 106 2.42 -28.59 -0.90
CA GLN A 106 3.33 -27.61 -1.50
C GLN A 106 2.75 -27.06 -2.80
N ASN A 107 3.10 -25.83 -3.17
CA ASN A 107 2.70 -25.26 -4.45
C ASN A 107 3.45 -25.96 -5.60
N HIS A 108 2.79 -26.18 -6.74
CA HIS A 108 3.38 -26.88 -7.89
C HIS A 108 3.28 -26.04 -9.14
N THR A 109 4.37 -25.85 -9.87
CA THR A 109 4.38 -25.10 -11.13
C THR A 109 4.66 -26.03 -12.31
N PHE A 110 3.81 -26.02 -13.31
CA PHE A 110 3.88 -26.83 -14.51
C PHE A 110 4.24 -25.96 -15.71
N ILE A 111 5.37 -26.28 -16.36
CA ILE A 111 5.87 -25.58 -17.54
C ILE A 111 6.09 -26.56 -18.70
N TYR A 112 6.01 -26.06 -19.93
CA TYR A 112 6.21 -26.89 -21.11
C TYR A 112 7.66 -27.37 -21.23
N ASN A 113 7.86 -28.67 -21.46
CA ASN A 113 9.19 -29.26 -21.66
C ASN A 113 9.65 -29.14 -23.13
N THR A 114 10.57 -28.22 -23.43
CA THR A 114 11.16 -28.04 -24.77
C THR A 114 12.17 -29.12 -25.17
N ALA A 115 12.73 -29.89 -24.22
CA ALA A 115 13.82 -30.83 -24.49
C ALA A 115 13.37 -32.18 -25.11
N GLN A 116 12.07 -32.41 -25.29
CA GLN A 116 11.52 -33.68 -25.79
C GLN A 116 10.55 -33.53 -26.98
N SER A 117 10.52 -32.39 -27.67
CA SER A 117 9.78 -32.32 -28.94
C SER A 117 10.34 -33.38 -29.91
N PRO A 118 9.54 -34.34 -30.39
CA PRO A 118 10.01 -35.27 -31.41
C PRO A 118 10.24 -34.46 -32.68
N VAL A 119 11.51 -34.18 -32.97
CA VAL A 119 11.93 -33.66 -34.26
C VAL A 119 11.59 -34.73 -35.29
N LEU A 120 10.46 -34.55 -35.97
CA LEU A 120 10.17 -35.20 -37.25
C LEU A 120 11.13 -34.60 -38.29
N SER A 121 12.41 -34.99 -38.23
CA SER A 121 13.31 -34.93 -39.38
C SER A 121 13.51 -36.36 -39.85
N ALA A 122 12.70 -36.77 -40.83
CA ALA A 122 12.86 -38.02 -41.53
C ALA A 122 14.23 -38.04 -42.25
N ASN A 123 15.06 -39.01 -41.88
CA ASN A 123 16.09 -39.54 -42.78
C ASN A 123 16.15 -41.06 -42.56
N PRO A 124 15.59 -41.88 -43.45
CA PRO A 124 15.43 -43.30 -43.24
C PRO A 124 16.60 -44.05 -43.89
N ASP A 125 17.85 -43.79 -43.49
CA ASP A 125 19.00 -44.52 -44.02
C ASP A 125 20.13 -44.58 -42.98
N SER A 126 19.90 -45.33 -41.90
CA SER A 126 20.96 -45.95 -41.10
C SER A 126 20.33 -46.84 -40.05
N ALA A 127 19.83 -48.00 -40.48
CA ALA A 127 19.61 -49.13 -39.60
C ALA A 127 20.88 -49.97 -39.62
N GLU A 128 21.66 -49.96 -38.53
CA GLU A 128 22.40 -51.13 -38.06
C GLU A 128 23.03 -50.88 -36.67
N ALA A 129 22.72 -51.82 -35.77
CA ALA A 129 23.48 -52.23 -34.59
C ALA A 129 23.77 -51.22 -33.47
N SER A 130 22.98 -51.28 -32.39
CA SER A 130 23.51 -51.59 -31.05
C SER A 130 22.36 -51.85 -30.07
N GLU A 131 22.22 -53.11 -29.69
CA GLU A 131 21.54 -53.51 -28.46
C GLU A 131 22.40 -53.04 -27.27
N SER A 132 22.02 -51.92 -26.66
CA SER A 132 22.37 -51.61 -25.28
C SER A 132 21.14 -51.01 -24.59
N SER A 133 20.44 -51.90 -23.89
CA SER A 133 19.46 -51.56 -22.87
C SER A 133 20.17 -50.84 -21.73
N ASP A 134 20.33 -49.52 -21.82
CA ASP A 134 20.56 -48.60 -20.71
C ASP A 134 20.94 -47.22 -21.28
N SER A 135 19.94 -46.38 -21.56
CA SER A 135 20.05 -44.89 -21.58
C SER A 135 18.83 -44.23 -22.23
N VAL A 136 17.64 -44.49 -21.70
CA VAL A 136 16.56 -43.49 -21.74
C VAL A 136 16.18 -43.13 -20.31
N HIS A 137 17.20 -42.73 -19.54
CA HIS A 137 17.00 -42.01 -18.29
C HIS A 137 16.52 -40.60 -18.64
N ALA A 138 15.24 -40.47 -18.97
CA ALA A 138 14.55 -39.18 -19.01
C ALA A 138 14.48 -38.66 -17.57
N VAL A 139 15.42 -37.79 -17.25
CA VAL A 139 15.57 -37.13 -15.97
C VAL A 139 14.40 -36.15 -15.79
N PHE A 140 13.42 -36.54 -14.96
CA PHE A 140 12.65 -35.59 -14.15
C PHE A 140 13.66 -34.87 -13.24
N ARG A 141 14.18 -33.72 -13.67
CA ARG A 141 15.07 -32.92 -12.84
C ARG A 141 14.20 -32.00 -12.00
N ARG A 142 14.23 -32.17 -10.67
CA ARG A 142 14.24 -30.99 -9.77
C ARG A 142 15.35 -30.11 -10.31
N SER A 143 15.04 -28.91 -10.78
CA SER A 143 16.08 -28.01 -11.28
C SER A 143 16.97 -27.62 -10.09
N PRO A 144 18.26 -28.01 -10.03
CA PRO A 144 19.15 -27.61 -8.95
C PRO A 144 19.75 -26.21 -9.19
N ASP A 145 19.61 -25.66 -10.40
CA ASP A 145 20.40 -24.53 -10.89
C ASP A 145 19.55 -23.32 -11.35
N GLN A 146 18.31 -23.17 -10.89
CA GLN A 146 17.63 -21.87 -10.98
C GLN A 146 17.86 -21.07 -9.70
N PRO A 147 18.07 -19.74 -9.79
CA PRO A 147 18.24 -18.90 -8.62
C PRO A 147 17.05 -19.13 -7.71
N GLU A 148 17.31 -19.27 -6.41
CA GLU A 148 16.30 -19.42 -5.37
C GLU A 148 15.21 -18.34 -5.52
N ASP A 149 14.15 -18.64 -6.29
CA ASP A 149 12.89 -17.93 -6.11
C ASP A 149 12.33 -18.51 -4.80
N ASN A 150 12.34 -17.69 -3.75
CA ASN A 150 11.98 -18.02 -2.36
C ASN A 150 10.53 -18.51 -2.17
N SER A 151 9.85 -18.97 -3.24
CA SER A 151 8.44 -19.33 -3.25
C SER A 151 8.13 -20.77 -2.83
N GLY A 152 9.15 -21.61 -2.55
CA GLY A 152 8.96 -22.98 -2.05
C GLY A 152 8.11 -23.89 -2.94
N ALA A 153 7.98 -23.58 -4.23
CA ALA A 153 7.13 -24.31 -5.18
C ALA A 153 7.95 -25.32 -6.00
N GLU A 154 7.49 -26.56 -6.11
CA GLU A 154 8.14 -27.59 -6.93
C GLU A 154 7.78 -27.39 -8.42
N VAL A 155 8.78 -27.45 -9.30
CA VAL A 155 8.60 -27.20 -10.75
C VAL A 155 8.62 -28.50 -11.53
N PHE A 156 7.57 -28.73 -12.32
CA PHE A 156 7.37 -29.88 -13.20
C PHE A 156 7.46 -29.45 -14.66
N MET A 157 8.35 -30.10 -15.42
CA MET A 157 8.43 -29.94 -16.88
C MET A 157 7.55 -31.00 -17.56
N VAL A 158 6.40 -30.58 -18.08
CA VAL A 158 5.40 -31.47 -18.68
C VAL A 158 5.26 -31.17 -20.17
N PRO A 159 5.45 -32.13 -21.09
CA PRO A 159 5.27 -31.91 -22.53
C PRO A 159 3.77 -31.91 -22.91
N SER A 160 2.95 -31.16 -22.17
CA SER A 160 1.51 -31.07 -22.38
C SER A 160 1.18 -30.02 -23.45
N PRO A 161 0.37 -30.35 -24.48
CA PRO A 161 0.02 -29.40 -25.54
C PRO A 161 -0.62 -28.10 -25.04
N ILE A 162 -1.38 -28.13 -23.94
CA ILE A 162 -2.05 -26.94 -23.39
C ILE A 162 -1.05 -25.85 -22.96
N LEU A 163 0.13 -26.25 -22.47
CA LEU A 163 1.17 -25.35 -21.95
C LEU A 163 1.95 -24.64 -23.07
N SER A 164 1.97 -25.19 -24.30
CA SER A 164 2.71 -24.62 -25.42
C SER A 164 1.80 -23.86 -26.37
N SER A 165 2.18 -22.64 -26.71
CA SER A 165 1.55 -21.85 -27.78
C SER A 165 1.55 -22.53 -29.15
N VAL A 166 2.55 -23.38 -29.41
CA VAL A 166 2.77 -24.01 -30.72
C VAL A 166 1.92 -25.27 -30.88
N TYR A 167 1.79 -26.05 -29.80
CA TYR A 167 1.11 -27.35 -29.82
C TYR A 167 -0.32 -27.31 -29.31
N ARG A 168 -0.76 -26.21 -28.70
CA ARG A 168 -2.14 -26.07 -28.22
C ARG A 168 -3.13 -26.21 -29.37
N THR A 169 -4.17 -27.01 -29.14
CA THR A 169 -5.27 -27.21 -30.09
C THR A 169 -5.89 -25.88 -30.49
N ARG A 170 -6.01 -25.64 -31.80
CA ARG A 170 -6.76 -24.53 -32.37
C ARG A 170 -8.17 -24.97 -32.66
N TRP A 171 -9.15 -24.19 -32.22
CA TRP A 171 -10.56 -24.52 -32.37
C TRP A 171 -11.18 -23.79 -33.58
N PRO A 172 -12.20 -24.37 -34.24
CA PRO A 172 -12.79 -23.80 -35.45
C PRO A 172 -13.39 -22.40 -35.28
N ASP A 173 -13.91 -22.10 -34.08
CA ASP A 173 -14.58 -20.83 -33.76
C ASP A 173 -13.60 -19.73 -33.33
N GLU A 174 -12.29 -20.00 -33.37
CA GLU A 174 -11.29 -19.01 -33.00
C GLU A 174 -11.12 -17.97 -34.11
N PRO A 175 -11.11 -16.66 -33.77
CA PRO A 175 -10.86 -15.64 -34.77
C PRO A 175 -9.49 -15.87 -35.43
N PRO A 176 -9.34 -15.54 -36.73
CA PRO A 176 -8.09 -15.72 -37.45
C PRO A 176 -6.99 -14.94 -36.71
N ALA A 177 -5.99 -15.68 -36.22
CA ALA A 177 -4.98 -15.18 -35.30
C ALA A 177 -4.25 -13.95 -35.87
N THR A 178 -4.60 -12.76 -35.38
CA THR A 178 -3.79 -11.55 -35.53
C THR A 178 -2.54 -11.60 -34.66
N THR A 179 -2.57 -12.39 -33.57
CA THR A 179 -1.46 -12.60 -32.64
C THR A 179 -1.33 -14.08 -32.26
N GLU A 180 -0.11 -14.60 -32.15
CA GLU A 180 0.16 -15.98 -31.73
C GLU A 180 -0.24 -16.20 -30.26
N ALA A 181 -0.70 -17.42 -29.92
CA ALA A 181 -1.04 -17.76 -28.53
C ALA A 181 0.19 -17.66 -27.62
N ASN A 182 -0.01 -17.38 -26.32
CA ASN A 182 1.08 -17.39 -25.34
C ASN A 182 1.33 -18.79 -24.79
N ASN A 183 2.58 -19.04 -24.37
CA ASN A 183 2.87 -20.20 -23.52
C ASN A 183 2.19 -20.01 -22.16
N ILE A 184 1.91 -21.11 -21.46
CA ILE A 184 1.30 -21.07 -20.12
C ILE A 184 2.26 -21.72 -19.14
N SER A 185 2.46 -21.05 -18.02
CA SER A 185 2.98 -21.62 -16.79
C SER A 185 1.81 -21.75 -15.82
N LEU A 186 1.46 -22.97 -15.46
CA LEU A 186 0.32 -23.25 -14.59
C LEU A 186 0.84 -23.54 -13.19
N THR A 187 0.48 -22.73 -12.20
CA THR A 187 0.86 -22.98 -10.81
C THR A 187 -0.35 -23.34 -9.99
N GLU A 188 -0.33 -24.54 -9.41
CA GLU A 188 -1.28 -24.95 -8.40
C GLU A 188 -0.90 -24.36 -7.03
N ILE A 189 -1.78 -23.50 -6.51
CA ILE A 189 -1.60 -22.76 -5.26
C ILE A 189 -2.33 -23.54 -4.18
N ASN A 190 -1.54 -24.33 -3.46
CA ASN A 190 -2.00 -25.21 -2.40
C ASN A 190 -1.99 -24.52 -1.02
N ASN A 191 -1.16 -23.49 -0.85
CA ASN A 191 -1.19 -22.60 0.31
C ASN A 191 -1.35 -21.14 -0.13
N VAL A 192 -2.57 -20.62 -0.02
CA VAL A 192 -2.93 -19.26 -0.45
C VAL A 192 -2.27 -18.19 0.42
N ASP A 193 -2.13 -18.43 1.73
CA ASP A 193 -1.61 -17.43 2.67
C ASP A 193 -0.10 -17.20 2.50
N ALA A 194 0.63 -18.20 2.01
CA ALA A 194 2.07 -18.13 1.76
C ALA A 194 2.44 -17.74 0.32
N ALA A 195 1.47 -17.71 -0.60
CA ALA A 195 1.73 -17.49 -2.02
C ALA A 195 1.75 -15.99 -2.35
N ASP A 196 2.76 -15.56 -3.12
CA ASP A 196 2.76 -14.25 -3.74
C ASP A 196 1.82 -14.25 -4.96
N LEU A 197 0.58 -13.83 -4.71
CA LEU A 197 -0.47 -13.79 -5.73
C LEU A 197 -0.25 -12.70 -6.78
N THR A 198 0.68 -11.76 -6.55
CA THR A 198 0.96 -10.67 -7.49
C THR A 198 1.64 -11.17 -8.77
N LYS A 199 2.30 -12.34 -8.72
CA LYS A 199 3.04 -12.95 -9.84
C LYS A 199 2.18 -13.54 -10.97
N PHE A 200 0.91 -13.87 -10.70
CA PHE A 200 0.03 -14.55 -11.67
C PHE A 200 -0.74 -13.55 -12.51
N ASP A 201 -0.83 -13.71 -13.82
CA ASP A 201 -1.62 -12.79 -14.65
C ASP A 201 -3.11 -12.89 -14.38
N TYR A 202 -3.60 -14.11 -14.21
CA TYR A 202 -4.97 -14.40 -13.78
C TYR A 202 -5.03 -15.70 -12.97
N LEU A 203 -6.12 -15.86 -12.22
CA LEU A 203 -6.39 -17.02 -11.38
C LEU A 203 -7.57 -17.82 -11.92
N ILE A 204 -7.45 -19.15 -11.83
CA ILE A 204 -8.51 -20.13 -12.01
C ILE A 204 -8.93 -20.58 -10.61
N ARG A 205 -10.17 -20.30 -10.27
CA ARG A 205 -10.80 -20.72 -9.03
C ARG A 205 -11.50 -22.06 -9.22
N VAL A 206 -11.19 -23.07 -8.40
CA VAL A 206 -11.83 -24.39 -8.48
C VAL A 206 -12.71 -24.60 -7.26
N THR A 207 -13.97 -24.95 -7.50
CA THR A 207 -14.98 -25.16 -6.46
C THR A 207 -15.85 -26.37 -6.76
N ARG A 208 -16.45 -26.97 -5.73
CA ARG A 208 -17.46 -28.03 -5.91
C ARG A 208 -18.89 -27.48 -5.88
N GLN A 209 -19.08 -26.24 -5.45
CA GLN A 209 -20.37 -25.63 -5.21
C GLN A 209 -20.68 -24.57 -6.27
N PHE A 210 -21.96 -24.44 -6.65
CA PHE A 210 -22.39 -23.39 -7.57
C PHE A 210 -22.34 -21.98 -6.97
N THR A 211 -22.47 -21.90 -5.64
CA THR A 211 -22.29 -20.67 -4.86
C THR A 211 -20.94 -20.73 -4.18
N PRO A 212 -19.87 -20.27 -4.83
CA PRO A 212 -18.54 -20.35 -4.27
C PRO A 212 -18.40 -19.44 -3.05
N ARG A 213 -17.45 -19.77 -2.16
CA ARG A 213 -17.20 -18.98 -0.94
C ARG A 213 -16.77 -17.54 -1.29
N PRO A 214 -17.07 -16.49 -0.51
CA PRO A 214 -16.43 -15.20 -0.75
C PRO A 214 -14.90 -15.33 -0.64
N LEU A 215 -14.18 -14.82 -1.65
CA LEU A 215 -12.72 -14.71 -1.62
C LEU A 215 -12.31 -13.36 -1.04
N PRO A 216 -11.11 -13.24 -0.43
CA PRO A 216 -10.51 -11.95 -0.14
C PRO A 216 -10.53 -11.03 -1.36
N PRO A 217 -10.76 -9.70 -1.21
CA PRO A 217 -10.90 -8.79 -2.35
C PRO A 217 -9.73 -8.83 -3.33
N GLN A 218 -8.50 -8.94 -2.81
CA GLN A 218 -7.26 -9.05 -3.59
C GLN A 218 -7.24 -10.28 -4.51
N LEU A 219 -7.84 -11.39 -4.07
CA LEU A 219 -7.97 -12.61 -4.87
C LEU A 219 -9.12 -12.49 -5.87
N ALA A 220 -10.25 -11.96 -5.43
CA ALA A 220 -11.46 -11.85 -6.25
C ALA A 220 -11.22 -11.06 -7.54
N GLN A 221 -10.46 -9.95 -7.46
CA GLN A 221 -10.09 -9.10 -8.60
C GLN A 221 -9.16 -9.77 -9.62
N ARG A 222 -8.57 -10.92 -9.29
CA ARG A 222 -7.68 -11.67 -10.20
C ARG A 222 -8.29 -12.96 -10.73
N VAL A 223 -9.45 -13.37 -10.24
CA VAL A 223 -10.13 -14.57 -10.72
C VAL A 223 -10.83 -14.25 -12.03
N LEU A 224 -10.29 -14.78 -13.12
CA LEU A 224 -10.89 -14.69 -14.45
C LEU A 224 -11.83 -15.86 -14.73
N LEU A 225 -11.47 -17.06 -14.23
CA LEU A 225 -12.19 -18.30 -14.53
C LEU A 225 -12.54 -19.03 -13.24
N THR A 226 -13.81 -19.40 -13.07
CA THR A 226 -14.29 -20.29 -12.01
C THR A 226 -14.69 -21.63 -12.60
N VAL A 227 -14.07 -22.69 -12.12
CA VAL A 227 -14.32 -24.07 -12.50
C VAL A 227 -15.15 -24.75 -11.41
N VAL A 228 -16.38 -25.13 -11.75
CA VAL A 228 -17.25 -25.91 -10.86
C VAL A 228 -17.04 -27.40 -11.17
N ASP A 229 -16.30 -28.09 -10.32
CA ASP A 229 -15.92 -29.49 -10.47
C ASP A 229 -16.74 -30.41 -9.55
N ASN A 230 -17.79 -31.02 -10.11
CA ASN A 230 -18.62 -31.97 -9.38
C ASN A 230 -19.33 -32.99 -10.30
N ALA A 231 -19.93 -34.01 -9.69
CA ALA A 231 -20.59 -35.10 -10.41
C ALA A 231 -22.07 -34.84 -10.73
N GLU A 232 -22.67 -33.76 -10.22
CA GLU A 232 -24.13 -33.63 -10.12
C GLU A 232 -24.84 -33.36 -11.46
N PHE A 233 -24.13 -32.84 -12.48
CA PHE A 233 -24.55 -32.77 -13.90
C PHE A 233 -23.52 -31.96 -14.68
N THR A 234 -22.96 -32.47 -15.77
CA THR A 234 -21.96 -31.74 -16.56
C THR A 234 -22.38 -31.71 -18.03
N PRO A 235 -22.46 -30.53 -18.67
CA PRO A 235 -22.90 -30.45 -20.06
C PRO A 235 -21.85 -31.12 -20.97
N PRO A 236 -22.25 -31.97 -21.93
CA PRO A 236 -21.28 -32.58 -22.82
C PRO A 236 -20.67 -31.53 -23.75
N SER A 237 -19.38 -31.62 -24.00
CA SER A 237 -18.71 -30.80 -25.03
C SER A 237 -17.83 -31.65 -25.93
N ILE A 238 -17.66 -31.16 -27.16
CA ILE A 238 -16.77 -31.71 -28.18
C ILE A 238 -15.97 -30.57 -28.82
N GLU A 239 -15.05 -30.94 -29.70
CA GLU A 239 -14.21 -30.00 -30.44
C GLU A 239 -15.01 -28.94 -31.21
N SER A 240 -16.17 -29.31 -31.75
CA SER A 240 -17.07 -28.43 -32.51
C SER A 240 -18.14 -27.73 -31.66
N THR A 241 -18.19 -27.95 -30.35
CA THR A 241 -19.12 -27.21 -29.47
C THR A 241 -18.68 -25.74 -29.40
N PRO A 242 -19.53 -24.77 -29.79
CA PRO A 242 -19.12 -23.37 -29.78
C PRO A 242 -18.88 -22.88 -28.37
N ALA A 243 -17.75 -22.18 -28.17
CA ALA A 243 -17.46 -21.51 -26.91
C ALA A 243 -17.95 -20.06 -26.98
N VAL A 244 -18.94 -19.73 -26.16
CA VAL A 244 -19.43 -18.36 -26.00
C VAL A 244 -18.89 -17.80 -24.71
N TRP A 245 -17.92 -16.89 -24.81
CA TRP A 245 -17.38 -16.14 -23.68
C TRP A 245 -17.99 -14.75 -23.73
N ASP A 246 -18.72 -14.36 -22.69
CA ASP A 246 -19.28 -13.02 -22.59
C ASP A 246 -18.15 -12.01 -22.27
N PRO A 247 -17.74 -11.16 -23.21
CA PRO A 247 -16.64 -10.23 -22.99
C PRO A 247 -16.93 -9.19 -21.89
N SER A 248 -18.19 -9.05 -21.47
CA SER A 248 -18.61 -8.11 -20.43
C SER A 248 -18.73 -8.72 -19.03
N SER A 249 -18.47 -10.02 -18.89
CA SER A 249 -18.56 -10.71 -17.61
C SER A 249 -17.26 -10.66 -16.83
N ASP A 250 -17.33 -10.17 -15.59
CA ASP A 250 -16.20 -10.09 -14.65
C ASP A 250 -15.57 -11.45 -14.34
N GLN A 251 -16.38 -12.51 -14.39
CA GLN A 251 -15.95 -13.88 -14.14
C GLN A 251 -16.62 -14.83 -15.11
N HIS A 252 -15.85 -15.80 -15.61
CA HIS A 252 -16.38 -16.87 -16.46
C HIS A 252 -16.54 -18.14 -15.66
N VAL A 253 -17.64 -18.87 -15.86
CA VAL A 253 -17.90 -20.12 -15.13
C VAL A 253 -17.91 -21.30 -16.09
N VAL A 254 -17.11 -22.32 -15.81
CA VAL A 254 -17.08 -23.58 -16.56
C VAL A 254 -17.36 -24.74 -15.60
N LYS A 255 -18.40 -25.51 -15.87
CA LYS A 255 -18.71 -26.71 -15.10
C LYS A 255 -18.04 -27.94 -15.71
N ILE A 256 -17.32 -28.72 -14.92
CA ILE A 256 -16.66 -29.95 -15.35
C ILE A 256 -16.95 -31.10 -14.38
N ASN A 257 -16.65 -32.32 -14.82
CA ASN A 257 -16.50 -33.49 -13.94
C ASN A 257 -15.10 -34.07 -14.17
N SER A 258 -14.11 -33.58 -13.43
CA SER A 258 -12.71 -33.98 -13.63
C SER A 258 -12.48 -35.45 -13.28
N GLN A 259 -13.22 -36.02 -12.34
CA GLN A 259 -13.10 -37.44 -11.98
C GLN A 259 -13.48 -38.34 -13.17
N LEU A 260 -14.59 -38.04 -13.86
CA LEU A 260 -15.01 -38.81 -15.03
C LEU A 260 -13.95 -38.79 -16.13
N ALA A 261 -13.33 -37.63 -16.39
CA ALA A 261 -12.25 -37.51 -17.35
C ALA A 261 -11.00 -38.30 -16.91
N TYR A 262 -10.66 -38.23 -15.62
CA TYR A 262 -9.54 -38.96 -15.03
C TYR A 262 -9.69 -40.47 -15.24
N ASP A 263 -10.85 -41.03 -14.92
CA ASP A 263 -11.14 -42.46 -15.05
C ASP A 263 -11.00 -42.91 -16.52
N GLY A 264 -11.52 -42.12 -17.46
CA GLY A 264 -11.41 -42.43 -18.89
C GLY A 264 -9.97 -42.36 -19.42
N ILE A 265 -9.15 -41.45 -18.91
CA ILE A 265 -7.71 -41.36 -19.24
C ILE A 265 -6.95 -42.56 -18.66
N GLU A 266 -7.25 -42.94 -17.42
CA GLU A 266 -6.64 -44.09 -16.76
C GLU A 266 -6.96 -45.40 -17.50
N ASP A 267 -8.22 -45.60 -17.87
CA ASP A 267 -8.67 -46.74 -18.68
C ASP A 267 -7.91 -46.82 -20.01
N TYR A 268 -7.69 -45.68 -20.67
CA TYR A 268 -6.89 -45.62 -21.90
C TYR A 268 -5.44 -46.02 -21.66
N TYR A 269 -4.82 -45.61 -20.56
CA TYR A 269 -3.45 -46.01 -20.23
C TYR A 269 -3.30 -47.49 -19.86
N ILE A 270 -4.33 -48.11 -19.31
CA ILE A 270 -4.33 -49.53 -18.92
C ILE A 270 -4.63 -50.42 -20.14
N GLN A 271 -5.67 -50.08 -20.90
CA GLN A 271 -6.22 -50.95 -21.94
C GLN A 271 -5.81 -50.53 -23.37
N GLY A 272 -5.17 -49.38 -23.51
CA GLY A 272 -4.73 -48.82 -24.78
C GLY A 272 -5.91 -48.48 -25.70
N PRO A 273 -5.75 -48.64 -27.03
CA PRO A 273 -6.78 -48.32 -28.02
C PRO A 273 -8.13 -49.03 -27.80
N LYS A 274 -8.16 -50.15 -27.05
CA LYS A 274 -9.40 -50.87 -26.72
C LYS A 274 -10.36 -50.03 -25.86
N ALA A 275 -9.82 -49.11 -25.05
CA ALA A 275 -10.60 -48.17 -24.25
C ALA A 275 -10.85 -46.82 -24.96
N GLY A 276 -10.57 -46.72 -26.27
CA GLY A 276 -10.68 -45.45 -27.00
C GLY A 276 -12.09 -44.85 -27.00
N HIS A 277 -13.13 -45.68 -27.06
CA HIS A 277 -14.52 -45.22 -26.97
C HIS A 277 -14.85 -44.69 -25.58
N GLN A 278 -14.45 -45.41 -24.53
CA GLN A 278 -14.64 -45.03 -23.13
C GLN A 278 -13.94 -43.70 -22.83
N PHE A 279 -12.70 -43.54 -23.30
CA PHE A 279 -11.95 -42.29 -23.19
C PHE A 279 -12.64 -41.12 -23.92
N ALA A 280 -13.07 -41.33 -25.17
CA ALA A 280 -13.74 -40.29 -25.94
C ALA A 280 -15.07 -39.86 -25.29
N ASP A 281 -15.85 -40.82 -24.80
CA ASP A 281 -17.11 -40.55 -24.08
C ASP A 281 -16.87 -39.86 -22.74
N ALA A 282 -15.89 -40.30 -21.96
CA ALA A 282 -15.53 -39.67 -20.69
C ALA A 282 -15.08 -38.22 -20.89
N THR A 283 -14.24 -37.95 -21.89
CA THR A 283 -13.78 -36.60 -22.23
C THR A 283 -14.93 -35.71 -22.70
N ARG A 284 -15.87 -36.27 -23.47
CA ARG A 284 -17.07 -35.57 -23.93
C ARG A 284 -18.00 -35.22 -22.76
N MET A 285 -18.31 -36.20 -21.91
CA MET A 285 -19.29 -36.06 -20.82
C MET A 285 -18.75 -35.29 -19.61
N SER A 286 -17.43 -35.18 -19.47
CA SER A 286 -16.76 -34.40 -18.41
C SER A 286 -16.65 -32.90 -18.69
N ASN A 287 -17.05 -32.46 -19.89
CA ASN A 287 -16.91 -31.08 -20.38
C ASN A 287 -15.46 -30.57 -20.45
N LEU A 288 -14.47 -31.46 -20.56
CA LEU A 288 -13.06 -31.07 -20.56
C LEU A 288 -12.70 -30.15 -21.74
N TYR A 289 -13.31 -30.35 -22.91
CA TYR A 289 -13.08 -29.51 -24.08
C TYR A 289 -13.43 -28.04 -23.83
N GLN A 290 -14.46 -27.74 -23.05
CA GLN A 290 -14.83 -26.37 -22.72
C GLN A 290 -13.77 -25.70 -21.82
N LEU A 291 -13.18 -26.44 -20.88
CA LEU A 291 -12.09 -25.93 -20.06
C LEU A 291 -10.82 -25.67 -20.90
N LEU A 292 -10.46 -26.59 -21.80
CA LEU A 292 -9.34 -26.41 -22.72
C LEU A 292 -9.53 -25.18 -23.62
N LYS A 293 -10.75 -24.97 -24.13
CA LYS A 293 -11.14 -23.77 -24.88
C LYS A 293 -11.02 -22.50 -24.04
N ALA A 294 -11.48 -22.52 -22.79
CA ALA A 294 -11.39 -21.37 -21.89
C ALA A 294 -9.93 -20.97 -21.64
N VAL A 295 -9.11 -21.92 -21.20
CA VAL A 295 -7.67 -21.69 -20.92
C VAL A 295 -6.95 -21.21 -22.17
N GLY A 296 -7.25 -21.81 -23.33
CA GLY A 296 -6.68 -21.40 -24.62
C GLY A 296 -7.10 -19.98 -25.04
N TRP A 297 -8.35 -19.61 -24.82
CA TRP A 297 -8.92 -18.30 -25.16
C TRP A 297 -8.34 -17.18 -24.28
N PHE A 298 -8.39 -17.35 -22.95
CA PHE A 298 -7.94 -16.34 -21.99
C PHE A 298 -6.42 -16.16 -21.92
N SER A 299 -5.65 -17.12 -22.44
CA SER A 299 -4.20 -16.99 -22.55
C SER A 299 -3.74 -16.17 -23.76
N ARG A 300 -4.65 -15.69 -24.60
CA ARG A 300 -4.33 -14.83 -25.75
C ARG A 300 -4.02 -13.42 -25.28
N THR A 301 -2.97 -12.82 -25.84
CA THR A 301 -2.54 -11.46 -25.49
C THR A 301 -3.67 -10.44 -25.63
N GLU A 302 -4.46 -10.50 -26.71
CA GLU A 302 -5.54 -9.55 -26.98
C GLU A 302 -6.66 -9.63 -25.95
N VAL A 303 -7.11 -10.85 -25.63
CA VAL A 303 -8.18 -11.11 -24.65
C VAL A 303 -7.73 -10.71 -23.26
N LEU A 304 -6.53 -11.16 -22.85
CA LEU A 304 -5.99 -10.91 -21.52
C LEU A 304 -5.71 -9.41 -21.30
N ARG A 305 -5.22 -8.69 -22.31
CA ARG A 305 -5.05 -7.23 -22.25
C ARG A 305 -6.38 -6.51 -22.07
N GLY A 306 -7.42 -6.93 -22.79
CA GLY A 306 -8.77 -6.36 -22.65
C GLY A 306 -9.31 -6.51 -21.24
N TRP A 307 -9.28 -7.74 -20.70
CA TRP A 307 -9.71 -8.01 -19.33
C TRP A 307 -8.87 -7.27 -18.29
N LEU A 308 -7.53 -7.28 -18.41
CA LEU A 308 -6.65 -6.55 -17.50
C LEU A 308 -6.95 -5.04 -17.49
N LEU A 309 -7.23 -4.42 -18.64
CA LEU A 309 -7.62 -3.01 -18.69
C LEU A 309 -8.92 -2.74 -17.95
N GLU A 310 -9.91 -3.64 -18.06
CA GLU A 310 -11.17 -3.48 -17.35
C GLU A 310 -11.00 -3.60 -15.84
N GLU A 311 -10.22 -4.58 -15.37
CA GLU A 311 -9.93 -4.72 -13.94
C GLU A 311 -9.09 -3.54 -13.41
N ILE A 312 -8.09 -3.07 -14.15
CA ILE A 312 -7.34 -1.86 -13.81
C ILE A 312 -8.30 -0.66 -13.75
N THR A 313 -9.21 -0.52 -14.72
CA THR A 313 -10.21 0.57 -14.72
C THR A 313 -11.07 0.51 -13.46
N LYS A 314 -11.56 -0.68 -13.07
CA LYS A 314 -12.35 -0.86 -11.86
C LYS A 314 -11.55 -0.52 -10.61
N GLY A 315 -10.30 -1.00 -10.50
CA GLY A 315 -9.40 -0.71 -9.39
C GLY A 315 -9.14 0.79 -9.23
N VAL A 316 -8.77 1.47 -10.31
CA VAL A 316 -8.48 2.92 -10.30
C VAL A 316 -9.75 3.76 -10.07
N SER A 317 -10.91 3.31 -10.59
CA SER A 317 -12.20 4.00 -10.39
C SER A 317 -12.77 3.84 -8.97
N GLY A 318 -12.18 2.98 -8.15
CA GLY A 318 -12.57 2.79 -6.76
C GLY A 318 -12.45 4.07 -5.93
N GLN A 319 -13.52 4.37 -5.16
CA GLN A 319 -13.64 5.49 -4.22
C GLN A 319 -13.05 6.82 -4.74
N GLN A 320 -13.73 7.44 -5.71
CA GLN A 320 -13.44 8.82 -6.09
C GLN A 320 -14.22 9.78 -5.21
N THR A 321 -13.50 10.59 -4.43
CA THR A 321 -14.08 11.74 -3.72
C THR A 321 -14.32 12.87 -4.72
N THR A 322 -15.51 13.46 -4.69
CA THR A 322 -15.83 14.59 -5.58
C THR A 322 -15.13 15.88 -5.10
N VAL A 323 -14.89 16.84 -6.01
CA VAL A 323 -14.26 18.13 -5.62
C VAL A 323 -15.19 18.85 -4.64
N ASP A 324 -16.48 18.83 -4.91
CA ASP A 324 -17.48 19.47 -4.06
C ASP A 324 -17.48 18.89 -2.63
N GLU A 325 -17.35 17.57 -2.48
CA GLU A 325 -17.20 16.94 -1.16
C GLU A 325 -15.91 17.39 -0.46
N LEU A 326 -14.79 17.44 -1.17
CA LEU A 326 -13.51 17.87 -0.61
C LEU A 326 -13.51 19.36 -0.23
N ASP A 327 -14.15 20.22 -1.04
CA ASP A 327 -14.35 21.64 -0.78
C ASP A 327 -15.23 21.87 0.45
N THR A 328 -16.33 21.11 0.58
CA THR A 328 -17.21 21.20 1.75
C THR A 328 -16.50 20.74 3.03
N LEU A 329 -15.68 19.68 2.96
CA LEU A 329 -14.89 19.18 4.08
C LEU A 329 -13.79 20.16 4.49
N SER A 330 -13.04 20.69 3.52
CA SER A 330 -12.02 21.72 3.76
C SER A 330 -12.64 22.96 4.41
N ALA A 331 -13.75 23.47 3.85
CA ALA A 331 -14.43 24.64 4.39
C ALA A 331 -14.95 24.39 5.81
N LYS A 332 -15.46 23.19 6.11
CA LYS A 332 -15.91 22.81 7.44
C LYS A 332 -14.76 22.77 8.44
N LEU A 333 -13.67 22.08 8.10
CA LEU A 333 -12.48 21.98 8.98
C LEU A 333 -11.91 23.37 9.27
N SER A 334 -11.75 24.23 8.26
CA SER A 334 -11.20 25.57 8.43
C SER A 334 -12.13 26.52 9.20
N ARG A 335 -13.44 26.52 8.91
CA ARG A 335 -14.38 27.51 9.51
C ARG A 335 -14.94 27.09 10.85
N GLU A 336 -15.16 25.80 11.07
CA GLU A 336 -15.78 25.33 12.31
C GLU A 336 -14.71 24.82 13.28
N ASP A 337 -13.88 23.86 12.86
CA ASP A 337 -13.06 23.11 13.81
C ASP A 337 -11.77 23.86 14.18
N VAL A 338 -11.10 24.48 13.21
CA VAL A 338 -9.94 25.36 13.48
C VAL A 338 -10.36 26.62 14.23
N ALA A 339 -11.55 27.18 13.95
CA ALA A 339 -12.08 28.32 14.69
C ALA A 339 -12.37 27.97 16.16
N LYS A 340 -13.02 26.82 16.41
CA LYS A 340 -13.25 26.31 17.77
C LYS A 340 -11.94 26.04 18.52
N PHE A 341 -10.92 25.53 17.82
CA PHE A 341 -9.58 25.38 18.40
C PHE A 341 -9.01 26.75 18.82
N SER A 342 -9.03 27.75 17.93
CA SER A 342 -8.56 29.11 18.22
C SER A 342 -9.27 29.72 19.45
N GLU A 343 -10.60 29.58 19.52
CA GLU A 343 -11.39 30.02 20.69
C GLU A 343 -10.97 29.29 21.97
N GLY A 344 -10.77 27.97 21.90
CA GLY A 344 -10.31 27.16 23.04
C GLY A 344 -8.93 27.57 23.55
N VAL A 345 -7.98 27.85 22.65
CA VAL A 345 -6.63 28.29 22.99
C VAL A 345 -6.65 29.67 23.64
N HIS A 346 -7.42 30.61 23.09
CA HIS A 346 -7.58 31.94 23.69
C HIS A 346 -8.30 31.89 25.04
N HIS A 347 -9.27 30.99 25.19
CA HIS A 347 -9.95 30.77 26.46
C HIS A 347 -8.99 30.23 27.54
N GLU A 348 -8.20 29.21 27.23
CA GLU A 348 -7.19 28.68 28.17
C GLU A 348 -6.15 29.75 28.53
N LEU A 349 -5.68 30.53 27.55
CA LEU A 349 -4.73 31.62 27.78
C LEU A 349 -5.28 32.67 28.75
N GLN A 350 -6.51 33.15 28.53
CA GLN A 350 -7.10 34.26 29.29
C GLN A 350 -7.64 33.84 30.67
N TYR A 351 -8.28 32.67 30.77
CA TYR A 351 -9.03 32.29 31.96
C TYR A 351 -8.32 31.25 32.83
N GLU A 352 -7.33 30.54 32.29
CA GLU A 352 -6.61 29.50 33.04
C GLU A 352 -5.12 29.88 33.22
N PHE A 353 -4.37 30.02 32.13
CA PHE A 353 -2.92 30.21 32.16
C PHE A 353 -2.51 31.58 32.73
N ALA A 354 -2.97 32.69 32.16
CA ALA A 354 -2.62 34.03 32.64
C ALA A 354 -2.95 34.26 34.13
N PRO A 355 -4.16 33.92 34.63
CA PRO A 355 -4.48 34.10 36.04
C PRO A 355 -3.72 33.12 36.95
N ALA A 356 -3.50 31.86 36.53
CA ALA A 356 -2.71 30.91 37.31
C ALA A 356 -1.25 31.38 37.46
N THR A 357 -0.63 31.79 36.37
CA THR A 357 0.76 32.30 36.36
C THR A 357 0.87 33.59 37.19
N THR A 358 -0.06 34.53 37.04
CA THR A 358 -0.08 35.77 37.85
C THR A 358 -0.25 35.47 39.34
N LYS A 359 -1.12 34.51 39.68
CA LYS A 359 -1.32 34.07 41.08
C LYS A 359 -0.07 33.39 41.63
N PHE A 360 0.63 32.59 40.82
CA PHE A 360 1.89 31.96 41.20
C PHE A 360 2.97 33.01 41.50
N PHE A 361 3.17 33.98 40.60
CA PHE A 361 4.14 35.07 40.81
C PHE A 361 3.82 35.91 42.05
N ASN A 362 2.55 36.21 42.30
CA ASN A 362 2.15 37.01 43.46
C ASN A 362 2.28 36.25 44.79
N LYS A 363 2.01 34.93 44.81
CA LYS A 363 2.00 34.13 46.05
C LYS A 363 3.30 33.39 46.34
N GLN A 364 3.87 32.71 45.34
CA GLN A 364 5.06 31.86 45.51
C GLN A 364 6.34 32.66 45.30
N LEU A 365 6.35 33.61 44.35
CA LEU A 365 7.49 34.47 44.05
C LEU A 365 7.32 35.92 44.55
N SER A 366 6.72 36.09 45.73
CA SER A 366 6.63 37.40 46.36
C SER A 366 8.03 37.96 46.66
N TRP A 367 8.23 39.28 46.53
CA TRP A 367 9.54 39.94 46.69
C TRP A 367 10.29 39.56 47.99
N TRP A 368 9.56 39.36 49.09
CA TRP A 368 10.15 39.03 50.39
C TRP A 368 10.68 37.60 50.43
N ARG A 369 10.13 36.69 49.62
CA ARG A 369 10.58 35.29 49.53
C ARG A 369 11.89 35.16 48.77
N LEU A 370 12.23 36.13 47.91
CA LEU A 370 13.51 36.16 47.19
C LEU A 370 14.70 36.19 48.15
N TYR A 371 14.55 36.79 49.33
CA TYR A 371 15.60 36.80 50.37
C TYR A 371 15.80 35.44 51.04
N TYR A 372 14.81 34.55 51.01
CA TYR A 372 14.86 33.25 51.67
C TYR A 372 15.07 32.07 50.69
N LYS A 373 14.62 32.20 49.44
CA LYS A 373 14.61 31.14 48.41
C LYS A 373 15.32 31.53 47.10
N ASN A 374 16.31 32.41 47.17
CA ASN A 374 16.99 32.94 45.98
C ASN A 374 17.48 31.86 44.99
N ASP A 375 18.01 30.75 45.50
CA ASP A 375 18.62 29.71 44.66
C ASP A 375 17.61 28.72 44.06
N ASN A 376 16.34 28.75 44.48
CA ASN A 376 15.31 27.79 44.04
C ASN A 376 14.27 28.39 43.08
N VAL A 377 14.38 29.68 42.75
CA VAL A 377 13.39 30.37 41.89
C VAL A 377 13.29 29.73 40.51
N GLU A 378 14.42 29.32 39.92
CA GLU A 378 14.47 28.62 38.64
C GLU A 378 13.71 27.28 38.68
N TYR A 379 13.97 26.45 39.68
CA TYR A 379 13.31 25.14 39.84
C TYR A 379 11.81 25.28 40.09
N ASP A 380 11.41 26.20 41.00
CA ASP A 380 10.00 26.46 41.30
C ASP A 380 9.24 26.93 40.03
N LEU A 381 9.88 27.68 39.14
CA LEU A 381 9.30 28.11 37.86
C LEU A 381 9.24 26.99 36.82
N LYS A 382 10.30 26.18 36.71
CA LYS A 382 10.34 25.03 35.80
C LYS A 382 9.24 24.03 36.14
N ASP A 383 9.10 23.67 37.41
CA ASP A 383 8.07 22.75 37.88
C ASP A 383 6.66 23.31 37.59
N PHE A 384 6.45 24.60 37.87
CA PHE A 384 5.17 25.26 37.58
C PHE A 384 4.80 25.22 36.09
N PHE A 385 5.70 25.63 35.20
CA PHE A 385 5.42 25.65 33.77
C PHE A 385 5.39 24.24 33.16
N GLN A 386 6.08 23.27 33.74
CA GLN A 386 5.97 21.88 33.31
C GLN A 386 4.55 21.36 33.47
N GLU A 387 3.86 21.70 34.56
CA GLU A 387 2.50 21.24 34.85
C GLU A 387 1.41 22.16 34.28
N HIS A 388 1.63 23.48 34.25
CA HIS A 388 0.58 24.46 33.98
C HIS A 388 0.69 25.19 32.63
N PHE A 389 1.73 24.95 31.83
CA PHE A 389 1.87 25.59 30.51
C PHE A 389 0.92 24.94 29.48
N MET A 390 -0.25 25.56 29.33
CA MET A 390 -1.29 25.30 28.32
C MET A 390 -1.46 23.82 27.89
N PRO A 391 -1.63 22.87 28.84
CA PRO A 391 -1.66 21.45 28.52
C PRO A 391 -2.85 21.08 27.60
N LYS A 392 -4.00 21.75 27.75
CA LYS A 392 -5.19 21.42 26.95
C LYS A 392 -5.01 21.84 25.50
N SER A 393 -4.45 23.02 25.26
CA SER A 393 -4.17 23.52 23.91
C SER A 393 -3.11 22.67 23.20
N ILE A 394 -2.08 22.21 23.90
CA ILE A 394 -1.05 21.33 23.32
C ILE A 394 -1.68 20.00 22.88
N GLU A 395 -2.50 19.38 23.74
CA GLU A 395 -3.19 18.13 23.41
C GLU A 395 -4.21 18.32 22.28
N HIS A 396 -5.02 19.37 22.36
CA HIS A 396 -6.05 19.66 21.37
C HIS A 396 -5.45 19.97 20.00
N TYR A 397 -4.29 20.63 19.93
CA TYR A 397 -3.58 20.83 18.67
C TYR A 397 -3.20 19.49 18.04
N ASN A 398 -2.57 18.58 18.80
CA ASN A 398 -2.19 17.27 18.29
C ASN A 398 -3.41 16.44 17.87
N TYR A 399 -4.51 16.52 18.61
CA TYR A 399 -5.79 15.92 18.24
C TYR A 399 -6.32 16.49 16.91
N MET A 400 -6.33 17.82 16.77
CA MET A 400 -6.81 18.50 15.55
C MET A 400 -6.01 18.09 14.32
N ARG A 401 -4.69 17.96 14.45
CA ARG A 401 -3.85 17.44 13.37
C ARG A 401 -4.23 16.03 12.95
N GLY A 402 -4.39 15.13 13.93
CA GLY A 402 -4.86 13.77 13.68
C GLY A 402 -6.26 13.75 13.05
N HIS A 403 -7.14 14.63 13.48
CA HIS A 403 -8.48 14.77 12.93
C HIS A 403 -8.44 15.22 11.47
N ILE A 404 -7.70 16.28 11.14
CA ILE A 404 -7.52 16.80 9.77
C ILE A 404 -6.96 15.69 8.86
N ALA A 405 -5.89 15.01 9.29
CA ALA A 405 -5.31 13.91 8.53
C ALA A 405 -6.35 12.80 8.30
N SER A 406 -7.04 12.34 9.34
CA SER A 406 -8.04 11.26 9.21
C SER A 406 -9.27 11.63 8.37
N ALA A 407 -9.66 12.91 8.37
CA ALA A 407 -10.85 13.38 7.68
C ALA A 407 -10.59 13.69 6.20
N MET A 408 -9.36 14.09 5.86
CA MET A 408 -8.97 14.45 4.50
C MET A 408 -8.32 13.28 3.74
N GLN A 409 -7.47 12.48 4.40
CA GLN A 409 -6.71 11.38 3.79
C GLN A 409 -7.57 10.12 3.60
N ASN A 410 -8.57 10.22 2.74
CA ASN A 410 -9.58 9.18 2.57
C ASN A 410 -9.21 8.17 1.47
N GLN A 411 -8.16 8.42 0.67
CA GLN A 411 -7.79 7.49 -0.38
C GLN A 411 -7.12 6.23 0.20
N PRO A 412 -7.68 5.03 -0.07
CA PRO A 412 -7.01 3.80 0.28
C PRO A 412 -5.71 3.70 -0.53
N TYR A 413 -4.64 3.26 0.13
CA TYR A 413 -3.31 3.02 -0.47
C TYR A 413 -2.52 4.27 -0.93
N GLY A 414 -3.06 5.47 -0.74
CA GLY A 414 -2.35 6.72 -1.04
C GLY A 414 -1.07 6.91 -0.21
N GLU A 415 -0.05 7.47 -0.84
CA GLU A 415 1.17 7.93 -0.16
C GLU A 415 1.06 9.43 0.14
N TYR A 416 0.84 9.76 1.42
CA TYR A 416 0.79 11.14 1.88
C TYR A 416 2.14 11.57 2.42
N HIS A 417 2.57 12.78 2.07
CA HIS A 417 3.79 13.35 2.64
C HIS A 417 3.50 13.84 4.07
N PRO A 418 4.30 13.42 5.06
CA PRO A 418 4.11 13.90 6.42
C PRO A 418 4.39 15.40 6.47
N VAL A 419 3.39 16.19 6.88
CA VAL A 419 3.59 17.60 7.21
C VAL A 419 4.37 17.65 8.52
N ALA A 420 5.68 17.86 8.41
CA ALA A 420 6.62 17.90 9.53
C ALA A 420 6.51 19.23 10.28
N ALA A 421 5.36 19.48 10.89
CA ALA A 421 5.21 20.57 11.85
C ALA A 421 5.17 19.96 13.25
N GLU A 422 6.20 20.18 14.06
CA GLU A 422 6.09 19.91 15.50
C GLU A 422 5.08 20.89 16.12
N ASN A 423 4.56 20.58 17.32
CA ASN A 423 3.60 21.45 17.98
C ASN A 423 4.30 22.75 18.45
N PRO A 424 3.95 23.93 17.89
CA PRO A 424 4.67 25.18 18.20
C PRO A 424 4.54 25.60 19.68
N LEU A 425 3.43 25.26 20.35
CA LEU A 425 3.26 25.51 21.78
C LEU A 425 4.13 24.58 22.63
N ALA A 426 4.35 23.34 22.19
CA ALA A 426 5.25 22.42 22.87
C ALA A 426 6.71 22.87 22.72
N GLU A 427 7.09 23.39 21.55
CA GLU A 427 8.40 23.98 21.31
C GLU A 427 8.61 25.23 22.18
N LEU A 428 7.61 26.13 22.23
CA LEU A 428 7.66 27.31 23.10
C LEU A 428 7.78 26.93 24.58
N LYS A 429 7.07 25.88 25.03
CA LYS A 429 7.22 25.34 26.38
C LYS A 429 8.65 24.86 26.64
N SER A 430 9.23 24.14 25.69
CA SER A 430 10.61 23.65 25.80
C SER A 430 11.62 24.80 25.87
N ASP A 431 11.51 25.80 25.00
CA ASP A 431 12.37 26.99 24.99
C ASP A 431 12.25 27.79 26.30
N LEU A 432 11.03 27.94 26.80
CA LEU A 432 10.78 28.61 28.07
C LEU A 432 11.45 27.87 29.24
N LEU A 433 11.30 26.56 29.30
CA LEU A 433 11.86 25.73 30.38
C LEU A 433 13.39 25.68 30.31
N GLN A 434 13.98 25.54 29.13
CA GLN A 434 15.41 25.31 28.99
C GLN A 434 16.22 26.61 29.04
N ASN A 435 15.77 27.66 28.37
CA ASN A 435 16.57 28.86 28.12
C ASN A 435 16.05 30.07 28.90
N GLN A 436 14.78 30.44 28.72
CA GLN A 436 14.29 31.75 29.20
C GLN A 436 14.28 31.90 30.72
N ILE A 437 13.86 30.87 31.46
CA ILE A 437 13.84 30.95 32.94
C ILE A 437 15.26 31.10 33.49
N ALA A 438 16.23 30.34 32.95
CA ALA A 438 17.61 30.34 33.40
C ALA A 438 18.35 31.63 33.02
N ASP A 439 18.11 32.16 31.82
CA ASP A 439 18.83 33.31 31.28
C ASP A 439 18.24 34.66 31.71
N GLU A 440 16.93 34.74 31.90
CA GLU A 440 16.25 36.03 32.16
C GLU A 440 15.86 36.21 33.62
N VAL A 441 15.28 35.20 34.26
CA VAL A 441 14.67 35.37 35.58
C VAL A 441 15.72 35.26 36.69
N GLN A 442 16.51 34.18 36.70
CA GLN A 442 17.48 33.91 37.76
C GLN A 442 18.55 35.02 37.89
N PRO A 443 19.18 35.52 36.81
CA PRO A 443 20.18 36.59 36.91
C PRO A 443 19.58 37.91 37.39
N GLN A 444 18.31 38.19 37.08
CA GLN A 444 17.64 39.41 37.53
C GLN A 444 17.34 39.38 39.02
N VAL A 445 16.99 38.22 39.59
CA VAL A 445 16.81 38.07 41.04
C VAL A 445 18.13 38.42 41.76
N TYR A 446 19.26 37.83 41.36
CA TYR A 446 20.57 38.15 41.93
C TYR A 446 20.95 39.62 41.76
N ARG A 447 20.68 40.20 40.58
CA ARG A 447 20.97 41.62 40.29
C ARG A 447 20.19 42.56 41.20
N ILE A 448 18.90 42.32 41.40
CA ILE A 448 18.03 43.16 42.23
C ILE A 448 18.46 43.04 43.71
N LEU A 449 18.71 41.83 44.20
CA LEU A 449 19.15 41.59 45.59
C LEU A 449 20.53 42.19 45.87
N SER A 450 21.51 41.94 45.00
CA SER A 450 22.89 42.46 45.15
C SER A 450 22.92 43.98 45.09
N ARG A 451 22.16 44.60 44.18
CA ARG A 451 22.05 46.06 44.08
C ARG A 451 21.42 46.66 45.34
N ALA A 452 20.34 46.06 45.84
CA ALA A 452 19.70 46.53 47.06
C ALA A 452 20.63 46.43 48.28
N PHE A 453 21.37 45.33 48.39
CA PHE A 453 22.32 45.12 49.46
C PHE A 453 23.51 46.10 49.41
N ILE A 454 24.17 46.20 48.26
CA ILE A 454 25.38 47.02 48.09
C ILE A 454 25.08 48.51 48.12
N GLN A 455 23.98 48.96 47.50
CA GLN A 455 23.70 50.40 47.37
C GLN A 455 22.98 50.99 48.60
N TYR A 456 22.15 50.21 49.30
CA TYR A 456 21.32 50.74 50.38
C TYR A 456 21.60 50.08 51.72
N GLN A 457 21.55 48.74 51.81
CA GLN A 457 21.58 48.06 53.11
C GLN A 457 22.97 48.13 53.76
N LEU A 458 24.03 47.81 53.02
CA LEU A 458 25.41 47.80 53.51
C LEU A 458 25.89 49.21 53.91
N PRO A 459 25.79 50.26 53.05
CA PRO A 459 26.35 51.57 53.38
C PRO A 459 25.65 52.21 54.58
N ILE A 460 24.32 52.10 54.67
CA ILE A 460 23.54 52.68 55.77
C ILE A 460 23.82 51.93 57.08
N THR A 461 23.97 50.60 57.02
CA THR A 461 24.34 49.80 58.21
C THR A 461 25.76 50.12 58.69
N VAL A 462 26.72 50.27 57.77
CA VAL A 462 28.09 50.67 58.11
C VAL A 462 28.13 52.07 58.71
N LEU A 463 27.38 53.03 58.16
CA LEU A 463 27.26 54.38 58.71
C LEU A 463 26.62 54.38 60.10
N ALA A 464 25.61 53.53 60.35
CA ALA A 464 25.01 53.39 61.67
C ALA A 464 25.98 52.84 62.72
N ILE A 465 26.79 51.84 62.36
CA ILE A 465 27.82 51.26 63.24
C ILE A 465 28.95 52.26 63.48
N ALA A 466 29.44 52.92 62.44
CA ALA A 466 30.46 53.95 62.55
C ALA A 466 29.97 55.14 63.40
N GLY A 467 28.70 55.53 63.24
CA GLY A 467 28.07 56.56 64.07
C GLY A 467 28.07 56.20 65.56
N TYR A 468 27.75 54.95 65.89
CA TYR A 468 27.81 54.45 67.27
C TYR A 468 29.24 54.49 67.84
N LEU A 469 30.21 53.95 67.10
CA LEU A 469 31.58 53.78 67.59
C LEU A 469 32.39 55.08 67.66
N TYR A 470 32.18 56.01 66.73
CA TYR A 470 33.04 57.19 66.58
C TYR A 470 32.37 58.53 66.92
N THR A 471 31.05 58.65 66.77
CA THR A 471 30.34 59.94 66.92
C THR A 471 29.49 60.04 68.19
N GLY A 472 29.43 58.97 68.99
CA GLY A 472 28.67 58.95 70.24
C GLY A 472 27.15 58.87 70.05
N LEU A 473 26.68 58.38 68.90
CA LEU A 473 25.25 58.14 68.70
C LEU A 473 24.72 57.17 69.77
N SER A 474 23.50 57.43 70.26
CA SER A 474 22.86 56.47 71.17
C SER A 474 22.59 55.15 70.46
N ALA A 475 22.72 54.03 71.18
CA ALA A 475 22.51 52.69 70.62
C ALA A 475 21.15 52.56 69.92
N ASN A 476 20.10 53.16 70.50
CA ASN A 476 18.76 53.17 69.92
C ASN A 476 18.70 53.91 68.58
N ALA A 477 19.41 55.04 68.44
CA ALA A 477 19.44 55.81 67.21
C ALA A 477 20.23 55.08 66.10
N SER A 478 21.34 54.42 66.44
CA SER A 478 22.11 53.62 65.48
C SER A 478 21.32 52.41 64.99
N VAL A 479 20.62 51.70 65.87
CA VAL A 479 19.74 50.59 65.48
C VAL A 479 18.62 51.08 64.56
N ALA A 480 18.00 52.23 64.86
CA ALA A 480 16.96 52.81 64.03
C ALA A 480 17.47 53.17 62.62
N ILE A 481 18.65 53.77 62.50
CA ILE A 481 19.28 54.10 61.20
C ILE A 481 19.63 52.83 60.42
N GLY A 482 20.17 51.81 61.10
CA GLY A 482 20.43 50.51 60.48
C GLY A 482 19.15 49.89 59.92
N LEU A 483 18.08 49.82 60.72
CA LEU A 483 16.77 49.31 60.27
C LEU A 483 16.17 50.14 59.13
N LEU A 484 16.34 51.46 59.14
CA LEU A 484 15.93 52.32 58.02
C LEU A 484 16.62 51.90 56.71
N GLY A 485 17.92 51.60 56.76
CA GLY A 485 18.67 51.11 55.60
C GLY A 485 18.13 49.79 55.04
N TRP A 486 17.73 48.88 55.94
CA TRP A 486 17.07 47.62 55.56
C TRP A 486 15.70 47.85 54.92
N VAL A 487 14.87 48.74 55.49
CA VAL A 487 13.55 49.09 54.94
C VAL A 487 13.68 49.72 53.55
N VAL A 488 14.63 50.63 53.35
CA VAL A 488 14.89 51.24 52.03
C VAL A 488 15.34 50.19 51.02
N GLY A 489 16.23 49.27 51.42
CA GLY A 489 16.64 48.15 50.58
C GLY A 489 15.47 47.23 50.19
N PHE A 490 14.60 46.86 51.14
CA PHE A 490 13.42 46.06 50.87
C PHE A 490 12.41 46.76 49.96
N ASN A 491 12.21 48.06 50.14
CA ASN A 491 11.34 48.85 49.27
C ASN A 491 11.88 48.90 47.82
N HIS A 492 13.21 49.00 47.66
CA HIS A 492 13.85 48.94 46.35
C HIS A 492 13.63 47.58 45.67
N VAL A 493 13.89 46.47 46.37
CA VAL A 493 13.64 45.11 45.84
C VAL A 493 12.18 44.92 45.47
N SER A 494 11.25 45.32 46.34
CA SER A 494 9.81 45.20 46.08
C SER A 494 9.40 45.92 44.80
N ARG A 495 9.80 47.18 44.64
CA ARG A 495 9.42 47.99 43.47
C ARG A 495 10.01 47.44 42.18
N ASP A 496 11.30 47.11 42.19
CA ASP A 496 12.01 46.69 40.98
C ASP A 496 11.61 45.26 40.57
N TRP A 497 11.37 44.36 41.54
CA TRP A 497 10.82 43.02 41.28
C TRP A 497 9.41 43.07 40.72
N LEU A 498 8.51 43.87 41.30
CA LEU A 498 7.14 44.02 40.81
C LEU A 498 7.09 44.61 39.40
N LYS A 499 8.04 45.50 39.07
CA LYS A 499 8.17 46.06 37.72
C LYS A 499 8.65 44.99 36.74
N PHE A 500 9.70 44.25 37.09
CA PHE A 500 10.24 43.17 36.26
C PHE A 500 9.20 42.08 36.02
N SER A 501 8.56 41.55 37.07
CA SER A 501 7.60 40.45 36.95
C SER A 501 6.40 40.81 36.08
N ARG A 502 5.87 42.04 36.17
CA ARG A 502 4.80 42.49 35.27
C ARG A 502 5.26 42.55 33.83
N GLN A 503 6.41 43.18 33.56
CA GLN A 503 6.93 43.31 32.20
C GLN A 503 7.24 41.95 31.56
N TRP A 504 7.81 41.03 32.34
CA TRP A 504 8.13 39.68 31.87
C TRP A 504 6.88 38.86 31.60
N LEU A 505 5.88 38.91 32.48
CA LEU A 505 4.59 38.24 32.28
C LEU A 505 3.83 38.78 31.07
N ASP A 506 3.81 40.11 30.88
CA ASP A 506 3.16 40.73 29.72
C ASP A 506 3.83 40.28 28.41
N GLN A 507 5.17 40.19 28.38
CA GLN A 507 5.93 39.67 27.23
C GLN A 507 5.65 38.19 26.98
N LEU A 508 5.60 37.38 28.04
CA LEU A 508 5.29 35.95 27.93
C LEU A 508 3.89 35.72 27.38
N PHE A 509 2.87 36.41 27.91
CA PHE A 509 1.49 36.27 27.44
C PHE A 509 1.34 36.74 25.99
N GLU A 510 2.03 37.81 25.60
CA GLU A 510 2.03 38.26 24.22
C GLU A 510 2.71 37.26 23.29
N ARG A 511 3.84 36.68 23.69
CA ARG A 511 4.52 35.65 22.89
C ARG A 511 3.66 34.41 22.71
N VAL A 512 3.04 33.93 23.78
CA VAL A 512 2.10 32.80 23.74
C VAL A 512 0.90 33.14 22.84
N ARG A 513 0.36 34.36 22.91
CA ARG A 513 -0.73 34.82 22.04
C ARG A 513 -0.34 34.80 20.57
N VAL A 514 0.85 35.30 20.24
CA VAL A 514 1.36 35.32 18.85
C VAL A 514 1.60 33.91 18.35
N THR A 515 2.25 33.04 19.13
CA THR A 515 2.48 31.63 18.72
C THR A 515 1.16 30.87 18.56
N ALA A 516 0.18 31.08 19.45
CA ALA A 516 -1.15 30.49 19.33
C ALA A 516 -1.89 30.93 18.05
N GLY A 517 -1.89 32.24 17.74
CA GLY A 517 -2.60 32.76 16.58
C GLY A 517 -1.87 32.48 15.27
N ARG A 518 -0.62 32.92 15.17
CA ARG A 518 0.15 32.88 13.92
C ARG A 518 0.72 31.50 13.64
N ASP A 519 1.38 30.90 14.62
CA ASP A 519 2.17 29.68 14.37
C ASP A 519 1.30 28.42 14.45
N CYS A 520 0.32 28.36 15.36
CA CYS A 520 -0.58 27.20 15.46
C CYS A 520 -1.77 27.26 14.51
N VAL A 521 -2.42 28.42 14.34
CA VAL A 521 -3.63 28.50 13.49
C VAL A 521 -3.25 28.76 12.04
N ASP A 522 -2.56 29.86 11.75
CA ASP A 522 -2.30 30.28 10.36
C ASP A 522 -1.26 29.39 9.66
N HIS A 523 -0.07 29.26 10.24
CA HIS A 523 1.05 28.46 9.68
C HIS A 523 1.02 26.98 10.10
N GLY A 524 0.13 26.61 11.03
CA GLY A 524 -0.03 25.24 11.49
C GLY A 524 -1.22 24.58 10.83
N LEU A 525 -2.37 24.67 11.49
CA LEU A 525 -3.58 23.92 11.11
C LEU A 525 -4.17 24.35 9.77
N LEU A 526 -4.20 25.64 9.43
CA LEU A 526 -4.76 26.10 8.15
C LEU A 526 -3.87 25.71 6.96
N GLU A 527 -2.55 25.82 7.14
CA GLU A 527 -1.58 25.37 6.14
C GLU A 527 -1.66 23.84 5.96
N GLU A 528 -1.77 23.07 7.06
CA GLU A 528 -1.94 21.61 7.00
C GLU A 528 -3.25 21.18 6.32
N VAL A 529 -4.37 21.87 6.57
CA VAL A 529 -5.64 21.64 5.85
C VAL A 529 -5.47 21.89 4.35
N LYS A 530 -4.78 22.98 3.99
CA LYS A 530 -4.54 23.34 2.59
C LYS A 530 -3.62 22.34 1.89
N ASP A 531 -2.57 21.89 2.56
CA ASP A 531 -1.63 20.91 2.02
C ASP A 531 -2.30 19.54 1.84
N CYS A 532 -3.06 19.08 2.83
CA CYS A 532 -3.85 17.86 2.71
C CYS A 532 -4.88 17.95 1.58
N TYR A 533 -5.56 19.10 1.44
CA TYR A 533 -6.45 19.36 0.32
C TYR A 533 -5.73 19.27 -1.03
N GLN A 534 -4.57 19.91 -1.17
CA GLN A 534 -3.80 19.89 -2.42
C GLN A 534 -3.29 18.49 -2.78
N GLN A 535 -2.85 17.71 -1.78
CA GLN A 535 -2.43 16.33 -1.99
C GLN A 535 -3.60 15.45 -2.47
N GLU A 536 -4.77 15.57 -1.87
CA GLU A 536 -5.99 14.85 -2.29
C GLU A 536 -6.44 15.22 -3.69
N VAL A 537 -6.44 16.51 -4.04
CA VAL A 537 -6.72 16.97 -5.41
C VAL A 537 -5.72 16.38 -6.40
N ALA A 538 -4.42 16.41 -6.08
CA ALA A 538 -3.38 15.86 -6.95
C ALA A 538 -3.53 14.34 -7.16
N MET A 539 -3.84 13.58 -6.10
CA MET A 539 -4.10 12.14 -6.17
C MET A 539 -5.32 11.82 -7.04
N ARG A 540 -6.40 12.60 -6.88
CA ARG A 540 -7.61 12.47 -7.69
C ARG A 540 -7.34 12.80 -9.15
N ASP A 541 -6.66 13.91 -9.44
CA ASP A 541 -6.31 14.31 -10.80
C ASP A 541 -5.42 13.25 -11.46
N ALA A 542 -4.50 12.64 -10.71
CA ALA A 542 -3.73 11.50 -11.17
C ALA A 542 -4.62 10.30 -11.53
N LYS A 543 -5.57 9.91 -10.68
CA LYS A 543 -6.56 8.84 -11.01
C LYS A 543 -7.35 9.18 -12.27
N GLN A 544 -7.82 10.43 -12.40
CA GLN A 544 -8.62 10.86 -13.54
C GLN A 544 -7.80 10.88 -14.85
N SER A 545 -6.53 11.32 -14.80
CA SER A 545 -5.60 11.24 -15.93
C SER A 545 -5.44 9.79 -16.38
N VAL A 546 -5.13 8.90 -15.44
CA VAL A 546 -4.95 7.46 -15.70
C VAL A 546 -6.20 6.84 -16.33
N LEU A 547 -7.40 7.14 -15.80
CA LEU A 547 -8.65 6.63 -16.38
C LEU A 547 -8.91 7.18 -17.79
N SER A 548 -8.61 8.45 -18.03
CA SER A 548 -8.77 9.05 -19.37
C SER A 548 -7.83 8.42 -20.39
N GLU A 549 -6.57 8.16 -20.00
CA GLU A 549 -5.59 7.48 -20.84
C GLU A 549 -5.98 6.02 -21.10
N ILE A 550 -6.45 5.30 -20.08
CA ILE A 550 -6.98 3.94 -20.23
C ILE A 550 -8.18 3.91 -21.20
N SER A 551 -9.07 4.90 -21.12
CA SER A 551 -10.24 4.97 -22.00
C SER A 551 -9.86 5.16 -23.47
N ASN A 552 -8.76 5.87 -23.75
CA ASN A 552 -8.22 6.04 -25.10
C ASN A 552 -7.57 4.76 -25.66
N LEU A 553 -7.25 3.79 -24.80
CA LEU A 553 -6.66 2.50 -25.19
C LEU A 553 -7.71 1.43 -25.48
N LYS A 554 -8.98 1.65 -25.13
CA LYS A 554 -10.06 0.74 -25.51
C LYS A 554 -10.32 0.87 -27.03
N PRO A 555 -10.29 -0.23 -27.79
CA PRO A 555 -10.42 -0.23 -29.25
C PRO A 555 -11.80 0.19 -29.75
#